data_AF-A0A946RYV0-F1
#
_entry.id   AF-A0A946RYV0-F1
#
_cell.length_a   1.000
_cell.length_b   1.000
_cell.length_c   1.000
_cell.angle_alpha   90.00
_cell.angle_beta   90.00
_cell.angle_gamma   90.00
#
_symmetry.space_group_name_H-M   'P 1'
#
loop_
_entity.id
_entity.type
_entity.pdbx_description
1 polymer ?
#
loop_
_entity_poly.entity_id
_entity_poly.type
_entity_poly.pdbx_seq_one_letter_code
_entity_poly.pdbx_strand_id
1 'polypeptide(L)'
;QKALEQAQRCLQCHTDTIYDPELCVLCGRCADVCPEQCLVFVPIEDVDMPEDQKQYAKEQYQLTDNEPLTVLIKDDTACIRCGLCAVRCPTEAITMERFEFEESVV
;
A
#
# COMPACT_ATOMS: atom_id res chain seq x y z
N GLN A 1 33.18 4.21 9.30
CA GLN A 1 32.94 2.75 9.22
C GLN A 1 31.59 2.35 9.82
N LYS A 2 31.28 2.73 11.08
CA LYS A 2 29.96 2.47 11.71
C LYS A 2 28.74 2.87 10.86
N ALA A 3 28.78 4.00 10.14
CA ALA A 3 27.68 4.43 9.28
C ALA A 3 27.39 3.43 8.14
N LEU A 4 28.41 2.83 7.54
CA LEU A 4 28.27 1.85 6.47
C LEU A 4 27.70 0.52 7.00
N GLU A 5 28.17 0.08 8.18
CA GLU A 5 27.66 -1.13 8.85
C GLU A 5 26.20 -0.98 9.28
N GLN A 6 25.80 0.21 9.76
CA GLN A 6 24.39 0.48 10.08
C GLN A 6 23.54 0.62 8.80
N ALA A 7 24.06 1.23 7.74
CA ALA A 7 23.37 1.33 6.45
C ALA A 7 23.14 -0.04 5.79
N GLN A 8 24.05 -1.01 5.97
CA GLN A 8 23.89 -2.38 5.46
C GLN A 8 22.77 -3.18 6.15
N ARG A 9 22.25 -2.71 7.29
CA ARG A 9 21.08 -3.30 7.95
C ARG A 9 19.75 -2.79 7.38
N CYS A 10 19.79 -1.73 6.58
CA CYS A 10 18.63 -1.24 5.83
C CYS A 10 18.37 -2.17 4.64
N LEU A 11 17.58 -3.21 4.85
CA LEU A 11 17.18 -4.22 3.86
C LEU A 11 16.21 -3.67 2.80
N GLN A 12 16.51 -2.56 2.13
CA GLN A 12 15.63 -1.84 1.17
C GLN A 12 14.63 -0.86 1.80
N CYS A 13 15.07 0.02 2.71
CA CYS A 13 14.24 1.12 3.23
C CYS A 13 13.70 2.08 2.15
N HIS A 14 14.30 2.05 0.96
CA HIS A 14 13.97 2.88 -0.19
C HIS A 14 13.14 2.12 -1.23
N THR A 15 12.75 0.87 -0.95
CA THR A 15 11.81 0.11 -1.77
C THR A 15 10.51 -0.06 -1.02
N ASP A 16 9.42 0.50 -1.53
CA ASP A 16 8.10 0.40 -0.91
C ASP A 16 7.10 -0.28 -1.84
N THR A 17 6.02 -0.75 -1.23
CA THR A 17 4.85 -1.27 -1.92
C THR A 17 4.00 -0.08 -2.38
N ILE A 18 3.84 0.08 -3.69
CA ILE A 18 2.94 1.09 -4.28
C ILE A 18 1.66 0.40 -4.69
N TYR A 19 0.52 1.03 -4.42
CA TYR A 19 -0.80 0.49 -4.71
C TYR A 19 -1.59 1.47 -5.57
N ASP A 20 -2.07 0.99 -6.71
CA ASP A 20 -2.96 1.71 -7.62
C ASP A 20 -4.37 1.12 -7.53
N PRO A 21 -5.33 1.83 -6.90
CA PRO A 21 -6.70 1.36 -6.77
C PRO A 21 -7.46 1.27 -8.10
N GLU A 22 -7.09 2.04 -9.13
CA GLU A 22 -7.77 2.03 -10.42
C GLU A 22 -7.52 0.73 -11.20
N LEU A 23 -6.38 0.09 -10.96
CA LEU A 23 -6.02 -1.21 -11.54
C LEU A 23 -6.52 -2.39 -10.70
N CYS A 24 -6.98 -2.15 -9.47
CA CYS A 24 -7.33 -3.20 -8.54
C CYS A 24 -8.71 -3.79 -8.83
N VAL A 25 -8.76 -5.10 -9.13
CA VAL A 25 -10.01 -5.82 -9.39
C VAL A 25 -10.56 -6.55 -8.14
N LEU A 26 -10.11 -6.15 -6.95
CA LEU A 26 -10.53 -6.72 -5.64
C LEU A 26 -10.44 -8.25 -5.56
N CYS A 27 -9.42 -8.85 -6.18
CA CYS A 27 -9.27 -10.31 -6.23
C CYS A 27 -8.75 -10.97 -4.93
N GLY A 28 -8.30 -10.20 -3.94
CA GLY A 28 -7.84 -10.72 -2.65
C GLY A 28 -6.45 -11.38 -2.62
N ARG A 29 -5.82 -11.62 -3.78
CA ARG A 29 -4.57 -12.41 -3.86
C ARG A 29 -3.37 -11.79 -3.14
N CYS A 30 -3.29 -10.46 -3.06
CA CYS A 30 -2.22 -9.77 -2.36
C CYS A 30 -2.30 -9.97 -0.84
N ALA A 31 -3.52 -9.98 -0.28
CA ALA A 31 -3.76 -10.28 1.13
C ALA A 31 -3.49 -11.75 1.44
N ASP A 32 -3.96 -12.66 0.59
CA ASP A 32 -3.80 -14.12 0.77
C ASP A 32 -2.33 -14.57 0.76
N VAL A 33 -1.50 -14.00 -0.12
CA VAL A 33 -0.08 -14.37 -0.19
C VAL A 33 0.79 -13.73 0.90
N CYS A 34 0.26 -12.75 1.64
CA CYS A 34 1.06 -11.96 2.56
C CYS A 34 1.46 -12.81 3.80
N PRO A 35 2.75 -13.10 4.00
CA PRO A 35 3.18 -13.98 5.10
C PRO A 35 2.95 -13.36 6.48
N GLU A 36 3.01 -12.03 6.57
CA GLU A 36 2.79 -11.26 7.81
C GLU A 36 1.33 -10.84 7.97
N GLN A 37 0.45 -11.22 7.04
CA GLN A 37 -0.97 -10.86 7.03
C GLN A 37 -1.23 -9.35 7.19
N CYS A 38 -0.32 -8.52 6.67
CA CYS A 38 -0.35 -7.07 6.86
C CYS A 38 -1.22 -6.32 5.83
N LEU A 39 -1.95 -7.02 4.96
CA LEU A 39 -2.83 -6.45 3.94
C LEU A 39 -4.25 -6.95 4.16
N VAL A 40 -5.23 -6.04 4.23
CA VAL A 40 -6.64 -6.39 4.43
C VAL A 40 -7.57 -5.50 3.62
N PHE A 41 -8.59 -6.10 3.00
CA PHE A 41 -9.68 -5.36 2.36
C PHE A 41 -10.78 -5.09 3.37
N VAL A 42 -11.19 -3.83 3.50
CA VAL A 42 -12.17 -3.38 4.48
C VAL A 42 -13.16 -2.43 3.80
N PRO A 43 -14.47 -2.58 4.00
CA PRO A 43 -15.44 -1.56 3.59
C PRO A 43 -15.11 -0.24 4.29
N ILE A 44 -15.20 0.89 3.58
CA ILE A 44 -14.82 2.19 4.17
C ILE A 44 -15.64 2.54 5.42
N GLU A 45 -16.87 2.02 5.52
CA GLU A 45 -17.73 2.19 6.68
C GLU A 45 -17.12 1.60 7.97
N ASP A 46 -16.40 0.48 7.84
CA ASP A 46 -15.78 -0.27 8.93
C ASP A 46 -14.38 0.25 9.31
N VAL A 47 -13.87 1.25 8.58
CA VAL A 47 -12.57 1.86 8.86
C VAL A 47 -12.71 2.88 9.99
N ASP A 48 -11.84 2.76 10.99
CA ASP A 48 -11.72 3.75 12.08
C ASP A 48 -11.02 5.02 11.57
N MET A 49 -11.80 5.89 10.92
CA MET A 49 -11.37 7.20 10.46
C MET A 49 -12.50 8.22 10.60
N PRO A 50 -12.18 9.53 10.70
CA PRO A 50 -13.18 10.59 10.74
C PRO A 50 -14.15 10.56 9.54
N GLU A 51 -15.43 10.84 9.79
CA GLU A 51 -16.47 10.78 8.75
C GLU A 51 -16.25 11.77 7.60
N ASP A 52 -15.64 12.92 7.85
CA ASP A 52 -15.24 13.88 6.82
C ASP A 52 -14.19 13.30 5.87
N GLN A 53 -13.28 12.46 6.38
CA GLN A 53 -12.28 11.77 5.54
C GLN A 53 -12.92 10.64 4.73
N LYS A 54 -13.88 9.90 5.30
CA LYS A 54 -14.65 8.90 4.55
C LYS A 54 -15.43 9.53 3.41
N GLN A 55 -16.07 10.67 3.68
CA GLN A 55 -16.83 11.41 2.67
C GLN A 55 -15.92 11.92 1.55
N TYR A 56 -14.78 12.52 1.91
CA TYR A 56 -13.79 12.96 0.93
C TYR A 56 -13.32 11.82 0.03
N ALA A 57 -13.06 10.64 0.60
CA ALA A 57 -12.67 9.46 -0.18
C ALA A 57 -13.76 9.05 -1.18
N LYS A 58 -15.04 9.02 -0.78
CA LYS A 58 -16.16 8.72 -1.70
C LYS A 58 -16.28 9.76 -2.81
N GLU A 59 -16.13 11.04 -2.49
CA GLU A 59 -16.18 12.14 -3.44
C GLU A 59 -15.07 12.09 -4.49
N GLN A 60 -13.83 11.70 -4.09
CA GLN A 60 -12.71 11.55 -5.02
C GLN A 60 -13.02 10.56 -6.16
N TYR A 61 -13.71 9.47 -5.85
CA TYR A 61 -14.13 8.46 -6.83
C TYR A 61 -15.52 8.72 -7.42
N GLN A 62 -16.10 9.91 -7.19
CA GLN A 62 -17.44 10.30 -7.68
C GLN A 62 -18.54 9.32 -7.28
N LEU A 63 -18.40 8.68 -6.12
CA LEU A 63 -19.36 7.72 -5.59
C LEU A 63 -20.47 8.44 -4.82
N THR A 64 -21.69 7.95 -4.95
CA THR A 64 -22.83 8.36 -4.12
C THR A 64 -22.82 7.63 -2.77
N ASP A 65 -23.57 8.12 -1.78
CA ASP A 65 -23.63 7.53 -0.43
C ASP A 65 -23.99 6.04 -0.43
N ASN A 66 -24.74 5.58 -1.44
CA ASN A 66 -25.20 4.19 -1.58
C ASN A 66 -24.21 3.28 -2.32
N GLU A 67 -23.12 3.82 -2.88
CA GLU A 67 -22.13 3.01 -3.59
C GLU A 67 -21.06 2.53 -2.62
N PRO A 68 -20.79 1.21 -2.59
CA PRO A 68 -19.80 0.65 -1.67
C PRO A 68 -18.39 1.04 -2.11
N LEU A 69 -17.58 1.49 -1.16
CA LEU A 69 -16.15 1.72 -1.36
C LEU A 69 -15.37 0.75 -0.46
N THR A 70 -14.52 -0.07 -1.07
CA THR A 70 -13.62 -0.99 -0.35
C THR A 70 -12.21 -0.43 -0.41
N VAL A 71 -11.54 -0.36 0.74
CA VAL A 71 -10.15 0.08 0.83
C VAL A 71 -9.23 -1.11 1.10
N LEU A 72 -8.00 -1.03 0.62
CA LEU A 72 -6.92 -1.93 1.01
C LEU A 72 -6.10 -1.22 2.10
N ILE A 73 -6.09 -1.78 3.31
CA ILE A 73 -5.27 -1.30 4.42
C ILE A 73 -3.98 -2.10 4.46
N LYS A 74 -2.85 -1.41 4.60
CA LYS A 74 -1.51 -1.98 4.76
C LYS A 74 -0.95 -1.59 6.13
N ASP A 75 -0.59 -2.57 6.95
CA ASP A 75 0.19 -2.35 8.16
C ASP A 75 1.69 -2.37 7.84
N ASP A 76 2.27 -1.17 7.75
CA ASP A 76 3.70 -0.98 7.47
C ASP A 76 4.62 -1.41 8.60
N THR A 77 4.11 -1.55 9.83
CA THR A 77 4.91 -2.02 10.97
C THR A 77 5.14 -3.52 10.93
N ALA A 78 4.19 -4.26 10.34
CA ALA A 78 4.29 -5.69 10.10
C ALA A 78 4.90 -6.01 8.71
N CYS A 79 4.77 -5.12 7.73
CA CYS A 79 5.25 -5.37 6.37
C CYS A 79 6.78 -5.53 6.30
N ILE A 80 7.26 -6.74 6.03
CA ILE A 80 8.69 -7.04 5.80
C ILE A 80 9.17 -6.73 4.37
N ARG A 81 8.34 -6.10 3.53
CA ARG A 81 8.67 -5.69 2.15
C ARG A 81 9.17 -6.85 1.26
N CYS A 82 8.60 -8.04 1.43
CA CYS A 82 9.01 -9.24 0.69
C CYS A 82 8.65 -9.24 -0.81
N GLY A 83 7.71 -8.38 -1.24
CA GLY A 83 7.28 -8.25 -2.64
C GLY A 83 6.36 -9.35 -3.19
N LEU A 84 5.95 -10.33 -2.36
CA LEU A 84 5.07 -11.41 -2.81
C LEU A 84 3.70 -10.90 -3.30
N CYS A 85 3.17 -9.85 -2.68
CA CYS A 85 1.93 -9.21 -3.11
C CYS A 85 2.02 -8.69 -4.56
N ALA A 86 3.13 -8.05 -4.93
CA ALA A 86 3.38 -7.54 -6.27
C ALA A 86 3.50 -8.69 -7.29
N VAL A 87 4.24 -9.74 -6.96
CA VAL A 87 4.38 -10.93 -7.83
C VAL A 87 3.04 -11.63 -8.07
N ARG A 88 2.13 -11.60 -7.10
CA ARG A 88 0.81 -12.26 -7.22
C ARG A 88 -0.26 -11.41 -7.87
N CYS A 89 -0.06 -10.11 -7.98
CA CYS A 89 -1.09 -9.23 -8.52
C CYS A 89 -1.26 -9.45 -10.04
N PRO A 90 -2.45 -9.85 -10.50
CA PRO A 90 -2.67 -10.15 -11.91
C PRO A 90 -2.82 -8.90 -12.79
N THR A 91 -3.09 -7.74 -12.19
CA THR A 91 -3.34 -6.47 -12.89
C THR A 91 -2.26 -5.43 -12.64
N GLU A 92 -1.18 -5.81 -11.94
CA GLU A 92 -0.09 -4.91 -11.56
C GLU A 92 -0.53 -3.72 -10.68
N ALA A 93 -1.72 -3.80 -10.08
CA ALA A 93 -2.25 -2.82 -9.11
C ALA A 93 -1.42 -2.67 -7.83
N ILE A 94 -0.46 -3.57 -7.59
CA ILE A 94 0.47 -3.45 -6.47
C ILE A 94 1.87 -3.80 -6.97
N THR A 95 2.84 -2.92 -6.73
CA THR A 95 4.21 -3.02 -7.23
C THR A 95 5.20 -2.81 -6.09
N MET A 96 6.46 -3.19 -6.29
CA MET A 96 7.56 -2.82 -5.40
C MET A 96 8.46 -1.83 -6.12
N GLU A 97 8.49 -0.59 -5.66
CA GLU A 97 9.18 0.51 -6.35
C GLU A 97 10.28 1.10 -5.49
N ARG A 98 11.37 1.49 -6.15
CA ARG A 98 12.54 2.09 -5.54
C ARG A 98 12.49 3.60 -5.67
N PHE A 99 12.56 4.31 -4.55
CA PHE A 99 12.69 5.75 -4.51
C PHE A 99 14.17 6.17 -4.57
N GLU A 100 14.49 7.07 -5.50
CA GLU A 100 15.81 7.71 -5.62
C GLU A 100 15.62 9.23 -5.49
N PHE A 101 16.43 9.87 -4.62
CA PHE A 101 16.41 11.32 -4.43
C PHE A 101 17.61 11.92 -5.18
N GLU A 102 17.36 12.87 -6.09
CA GLU A 102 18.41 13.63 -6.76
C GLU A 102 18.48 15.03 -6.14
N GLU A 103 19.53 15.31 -5.37
CA GLU A 103 19.80 16.65 -4.84
C GLU A 103 20.52 17.48 -5.91
N SER A 104 19.78 18.38 -6.56
CA SER A 104 20.40 19.41 -7.39
C SER A 104 20.94 20.53 -6.49
N VAL A 105 22.26 20.60 -6.33
CA VAL A 105 22.93 21.73 -5.67
C VAL A 105 22.82 22.93 -6.61
N VAL A 106 21.94 23.87 -6.28
CA VAL A 106 21.87 25.20 -6.92
C VAL A 106 22.89 26.15 -6.33
#